data_AF-A0A3C0L384-F1
#
_entry.id   AF-A0A3C0L384-F1
#
_cell.length_a   1.000
_cell.length_b   1.000
_cell.length_c   1.000
_cell.angle_alpha   90.00
_cell.angle_beta   90.00
_cell.angle_gamma   90.00
#
_symmetry.space_group_name_H-M   'P 1'
#
loop_
_entity.id
_entity.type
_entity.pdbx_description
1 polymer ?
#
loop_
_entity_poly.entity_id
_entity_poly.type
_entity_poly.pdbx_seq_one_letter_code
_entity_poly.pdbx_strand_id
1 'polypeptide(L)'
;MAARALESAGIATVVIGSALDILQQAGTPRIVFNDLPLGNPVGKPFDRAMQNQTLEAALELLYQAQNPGVVQQLPNQWSASEDWRDNFMAITAFNREQLLSLGDENRRQRQRNREQGLFRP
;
A
#
# COMPACT_ATOMS: atom_id res chain seq x y z
N MET A 1 -7.38 0.18 10.85
CA MET A 1 -7.22 0.10 12.33
C MET A 1 -6.42 1.26 12.93
N ALA A 2 -5.21 1.59 12.44
CA ALA A 2 -4.46 2.76 12.95
C ALA A 2 -5.10 4.11 12.58
N ALA A 3 -5.38 4.35 11.28
CA ALA A 3 -6.00 5.60 10.82
C ALA A 3 -7.31 5.92 11.56
N ARG A 4 -8.23 4.94 11.62
CA ARG A 4 -9.48 5.08 12.39
C ARG A 4 -9.26 5.43 13.87
N ALA A 5 -8.26 4.84 14.53
CA ALA A 5 -7.96 5.15 15.93
C ALA A 5 -7.45 6.60 16.08
N LEU A 6 -6.61 7.06 15.16
CA LEU A 6 -6.14 8.44 15.12
C LEU A 6 -7.29 9.43 14.89
N GLU A 7 -8.22 9.15 13.96
CA GLU A 7 -9.42 9.98 13.75
C GLU A 7 -10.28 10.08 15.02
N SER A 8 -10.47 8.95 15.70
CA SER A 8 -11.27 8.90 16.93
C SER A 8 -10.64 9.71 18.06
N ALA A 9 -9.32 9.94 18.00
CA ALA A 9 -8.57 10.80 18.90
C ALA A 9 -8.45 12.26 18.42
N GLY A 10 -9.14 12.63 17.34
CA GLY A 10 -9.14 13.99 16.78
C GLY A 10 -7.95 14.31 15.87
N ILE A 11 -7.18 13.30 15.45
CA ILE A 11 -6.07 13.47 14.49
C ILE A 11 -6.57 13.07 13.11
N ALA A 12 -6.72 14.05 12.22
CA ALA A 12 -7.15 13.82 10.85
C ALA A 12 -6.08 13.03 10.07
N THR A 13 -6.53 12.04 9.30
CA THR A 13 -5.68 11.14 8.51
C THR A 13 -6.21 10.97 7.09
N VAL A 14 -5.28 10.78 6.16
CA VAL A 14 -5.51 10.31 4.80
C VAL A 14 -4.49 9.22 4.51
N VAL A 15 -4.90 8.15 3.84
CA VAL A 15 -4.00 7.08 3.40
C VAL A 15 -3.82 7.18 1.90
N ILE A 16 -2.56 7.27 1.47
CA ILE A 16 -2.16 7.16 0.07
C ILE A 16 -1.73 5.71 -0.15
N GLY A 17 -2.32 5.00 -1.12
CA GLY A 17 -1.99 3.60 -1.34
C GLY A 17 -2.33 3.07 -2.74
N SER A 18 -1.85 1.87 -3.02
CA SER A 18 -2.01 1.19 -4.32
C SER A 18 -2.83 -0.10 -4.28
N ALA A 19 -3.34 -0.51 -3.12
CA ALA A 19 -4.23 -1.67 -2.97
C ALA A 19 -5.61 -1.21 -2.53
N LEU A 20 -6.43 -0.74 -3.47
CA LEU A 20 -7.71 -0.11 -3.15
C LEU A 20 -8.66 -1.04 -2.39
N ASP A 21 -8.72 -2.31 -2.79
CA ASP A 21 -9.51 -3.36 -2.16
C ASP A 21 -9.16 -3.54 -0.67
N ILE A 22 -7.87 -3.61 -0.35
CA ILE A 22 -7.36 -3.71 1.03
C ILE A 22 -7.71 -2.44 1.81
N LEU A 23 -7.52 -1.26 1.23
CA LEU A 23 -7.78 0.02 1.88
C LEU A 23 -9.26 0.18 2.24
N GLN A 24 -10.15 -0.23 1.32
CA GLN A 24 -11.59 -0.22 1.52
C GLN A 24 -12.01 -1.25 2.57
N GLN A 25 -11.53 -2.49 2.46
CA GLN A 25 -11.84 -3.55 3.43
C GLN A 25 -11.36 -3.20 4.84
N ALA A 26 -10.23 -2.49 4.97
CA ALA A 26 -9.70 -2.03 6.25
C ALA A 26 -10.52 -0.88 6.89
N GLY A 27 -11.53 -0.35 6.19
CA GLY A 27 -12.37 0.76 6.66
C GLY A 27 -11.60 2.07 6.79
N THR A 28 -10.76 2.39 5.81
CA THR A 28 -9.91 3.59 5.85
C THR A 28 -10.75 4.87 5.73
N PRO A 29 -10.55 5.89 6.59
CA PRO A 29 -11.38 7.09 6.61
C PRO A 29 -11.36 7.92 5.33
N ARG A 30 -10.18 8.12 4.74
CA ARG A 30 -9.95 8.88 3.50
C ARG A 30 -8.84 8.21 2.71
N ILE A 31 -9.05 8.00 1.42
CA ILE A 31 -8.14 7.28 0.55
C ILE A 31 -7.79 8.14 -0.66
N VAL A 32 -6.50 8.38 -0.87
CA VAL A 32 -5.96 8.71 -2.20
C VAL A 32 -5.40 7.44 -2.80
N PHE A 33 -5.90 7.07 -3.97
CA PHE A 33 -5.55 5.84 -4.66
C PHE A 33 -4.76 6.15 -5.93
N ASN A 34 -3.59 5.51 -6.04
CA ASN A 34 -2.76 5.47 -7.23
C ASN A 34 -2.63 4.01 -7.67
N ASP A 35 -3.07 3.70 -8.88
CA ASP A 35 -2.97 2.36 -9.45
C ASP A 35 -1.56 2.10 -10.02
N LEU A 36 -0.59 2.04 -9.10
CA LEU A 36 0.83 1.86 -9.34
C LEU A 36 1.32 0.58 -8.61
N PRO A 37 2.47 0.01 -8.97
CA PRO A 37 3.00 -1.17 -8.28
C PRO A 37 3.13 -0.96 -6.77
N LEU A 38 2.80 -1.97 -5.96
CA LEU A 38 2.91 -1.89 -4.50
C LEU A 38 4.33 -1.46 -4.11
N GLY A 39 4.41 -0.53 -3.16
CA GLY A 39 5.66 0.15 -2.78
C GLY A 39 5.87 1.50 -3.45
N ASN A 40 5.06 1.86 -4.45
CA ASN A 40 5.12 3.16 -5.14
C ASN A 40 3.81 3.97 -5.04
N PRO A 41 3.15 4.06 -3.88
CA PRO A 41 1.81 4.65 -3.78
C PRO A 41 1.78 6.16 -4.03
N VAL A 42 2.90 6.84 -3.88
CA VAL A 42 3.03 8.30 -4.10
C VAL A 42 3.44 8.66 -5.52
N GLY A 43 3.85 7.71 -6.35
CA GLY A 43 4.35 7.97 -7.70
C GLY A 43 5.61 7.20 -8.03
N LYS A 44 6.11 7.36 -9.26
CA LYS A 44 7.34 6.70 -9.73
C LYS A 44 8.57 7.19 -8.96
N PRO A 45 9.62 6.35 -8.85
CA PRO A 45 10.92 6.80 -8.37
C PRO A 45 11.39 8.04 -9.14
N PHE A 46 11.84 9.05 -8.40
CA PHE A 46 12.39 10.32 -8.91
C PHE A 46 11.41 11.23 -9.71
N ASP A 47 10.17 10.81 -9.92
CA ASP A 47 9.13 11.65 -10.54
C ASP A 47 8.50 12.59 -9.50
N ARG A 48 9.18 13.72 -9.26
CA ARG A 48 8.72 14.71 -8.27
C ARG A 48 7.37 15.34 -8.64
N ALA A 49 7.06 15.46 -9.92
CA ALA A 49 5.80 16.07 -10.35
C ALA A 49 4.62 15.18 -9.94
N MET A 50 4.71 13.88 -10.26
CA MET A 50 3.70 12.90 -9.85
C MET A 50 3.58 12.78 -8.32
N GLN A 51 4.71 12.81 -7.62
CA GLN A 51 4.74 12.77 -6.15
C GLN A 51 4.08 13.98 -5.52
N ASN A 52 4.36 15.18 -6.03
CA ASN A 52 3.73 16.41 -5.56
C ASN A 52 2.23 16.41 -5.85
N GLN A 53 1.81 16.02 -7.05
CA GLN A 53 0.39 15.92 -7.40
C GLN A 53 -0.36 14.97 -6.46
N THR A 54 0.27 13.84 -6.09
CA THR A 54 -0.33 12.89 -5.15
C THR A 54 -0.46 13.48 -3.75
N LEU A 55 0.56 14.20 -3.29
CA LEU A 55 0.55 14.85 -1.98
C LEU A 55 -0.49 15.97 -1.92
N GLU A 56 -0.59 16.79 -2.96
CA GLU A 56 -1.58 17.86 -3.09
C GLU A 56 -3.01 17.29 -3.00
N ALA A 57 -3.31 16.26 -3.79
CA ALA A 57 -4.60 15.58 -3.73
C ALA A 57 -4.92 15.03 -2.32
N ALA A 58 -3.92 14.47 -1.63
CA ALA A 58 -4.11 13.97 -0.27
C ALA A 58 -4.45 15.07 0.74
N LEU A 59 -3.79 16.23 0.64
CA LEU A 59 -4.08 17.39 1.49
C LEU A 59 -5.44 18.02 1.16
N GLU A 60 -5.78 18.12 -0.12
CA GLU A 60 -7.11 18.58 -0.56
C GLU A 60 -8.22 17.66 -0.06
N LEU A 61 -8.05 16.35 -0.22
CA LEU A 61 -9.01 15.36 0.28
C LEU A 61 -9.17 15.43 1.80
N LEU A 62 -8.06 15.62 2.52
CA LEU A 62 -8.08 15.78 3.99
C LEU A 62 -8.97 16.97 4.40
N TYR A 63 -8.88 18.08 3.66
CA TYR A 63 -9.62 19.32 3.93
C TYR A 63 -11.09 19.26 3.47
N GLN A 64 -11.36 18.68 2.31
CA GLN A 64 -12.69 18.73 1.68
C GLN A 64 -13.63 17.61 2.10
N ALA A 65 -13.11 16.44 2.49
CA ALA A 65 -13.94 15.28 2.80
C ALA A 65 -14.82 15.54 4.04
N GLN A 66 -16.14 15.50 3.85
CA GLN A 66 -17.13 15.67 4.93
C GLN A 66 -17.59 14.35 5.54
N ASN A 67 -17.39 13.24 4.82
CA ASN A 67 -17.82 11.90 5.23
C ASN A 67 -16.63 10.94 5.21
N PRO A 68 -16.63 9.88 6.04
CA PRO A 68 -15.64 8.82 5.96
C PRO A 68 -15.84 7.95 4.72
N GLY A 69 -14.80 7.20 4.33
CA GLY A 69 -14.80 6.28 3.19
C GLY A 69 -14.64 6.95 1.83
N VAL A 70 -14.30 8.24 1.78
CA VAL A 70 -14.09 8.96 0.52
C VAL A 70 -12.81 8.44 -0.16
N VAL A 71 -12.93 8.11 -1.44
CA VAL A 71 -11.84 7.65 -2.29
C VAL A 71 -11.63 8.67 -3.41
N GLN A 72 -10.40 9.16 -3.55
CA GLN A 72 -9.94 9.93 -4.70
C GLN A 72 -8.92 9.10 -5.47
N GLN A 73 -9.29 8.67 -6.67
CA GLN A 73 -8.36 8.00 -7.59
C GLN A 73 -7.67 9.04 -8.47
N LEU A 74 -6.35 8.94 -8.60
CA LEU A 74 -5.56 9.81 -9.47
C LEU A 74 -5.30 9.15 -10.83
N PRO A 75 -5.12 9.94 -11.90
CA PRO A 75 -4.92 9.43 -13.26
C PRO A 75 -3.46 9.01 -13.54
N ASN A 76 -2.65 8.80 -12.50
CA ASN A 76 -1.23 8.48 -12.64
C ASN A 76 -1.03 7.07 -13.23
N GLN A 77 -0.08 6.94 -14.16
CA GLN A 77 0.23 5.69 -14.83
C GLN A 77 1.69 5.29 -14.60
N TRP A 78 1.94 4.01 -14.36
CA TRP A 78 3.30 3.49 -14.15
C TRP A 78 4.14 3.50 -15.43
N SER A 79 3.54 3.14 -16.55
CA SER A 79 4.16 3.08 -17.88
C SER A 79 3.09 3.26 -18.95
N ALA A 80 3.50 3.40 -20.21
CA ALA A 80 2.53 3.48 -21.33
C ALA A 80 1.76 2.17 -21.54
N SER A 81 2.36 1.03 -21.17
CA SER A 81 1.70 -0.28 -21.12
C SER A 81 1.47 -0.75 -19.68
N GLU A 82 0.54 -1.68 -19.49
CA GLU A 82 0.23 -2.32 -18.21
C GLU A 82 1.02 -3.61 -17.96
N ASP A 83 2.01 -3.92 -18.80
CA ASP A 83 2.81 -5.16 -18.74
C ASP A 83 3.54 -5.34 -17.40
N TRP A 84 3.71 -4.24 -16.65
CA TRP A 84 4.28 -4.29 -15.30
C TRP A 84 3.45 -5.16 -14.37
N ARG A 85 2.13 -5.27 -14.56
CA ARG A 85 1.23 -6.06 -13.71
C ARG A 85 1.54 -7.55 -13.81
N ASP A 86 1.80 -8.03 -15.03
CA ASP A 86 2.10 -9.44 -15.27
C ASP A 86 3.46 -9.84 -14.70
N ASN A 87 4.37 -8.87 -14.55
CA ASN A 87 5.71 -9.08 -14.01
C ASN A 87 5.79 -8.84 -12.50
N PHE A 88 4.87 -8.04 -11.94
CA PHE A 88 4.91 -7.64 -10.54
C PHE A 88 4.58 -8.80 -9.60
N MET A 89 5.57 -9.25 -8.82
CA MET A 89 5.48 -10.43 -7.94
C MET A 89 5.01 -11.71 -8.67
N ALA A 90 5.32 -11.82 -9.96
CA ALA A 90 4.92 -12.96 -10.77
C ALA A 90 5.51 -14.27 -10.23
N ILE A 91 4.65 -15.28 -10.03
CA ILE A 91 5.07 -16.64 -9.75
C ILE A 91 5.13 -17.38 -11.08
N THR A 92 6.34 -17.73 -11.50
CA THR A 92 6.61 -18.41 -12.77
C THR A 92 7.13 -19.81 -12.50
N ALA A 93 7.13 -20.67 -13.52
CA ALA A 93 7.75 -21.99 -13.41
C ALA A 93 9.23 -21.91 -12.98
N PHE A 94 9.94 -20.85 -13.39
CA PHE A 94 11.35 -20.65 -13.10
C PHE A 94 11.64 -20.30 -11.63
N ASN A 95 10.78 -19.50 -10.98
CA ASN A 95 11.04 -19.03 -9.61
C ASN A 95 10.26 -19.81 -8.53
N ARG A 96 9.33 -20.69 -8.91
CA ARG A 96 8.42 -21.36 -7.99
C ARG A 96 9.13 -22.15 -6.90
N GLU A 97 10.11 -22.98 -7.25
CA GLU A 97 10.85 -23.80 -6.28
C GLU A 97 11.66 -22.94 -5.32
N GLN A 98 12.31 -21.88 -5.83
CA GLN A 98 13.05 -20.92 -5.02
C GLN A 98 12.13 -20.21 -4.02
N LEU A 99 10.97 -19.72 -4.46
CA LEU A 99 10.00 -19.04 -3.60
C LEU A 99 9.44 -19.97 -2.52
N LEU A 100 9.22 -21.26 -2.84
CA LEU A 100 8.81 -22.26 -1.85
C LEU A 100 9.88 -22.45 -0.78
N SER A 101 11.15 -22.62 -1.18
CA SER A 101 12.29 -22.75 -0.27
C SER A 101 12.43 -21.53 0.66
N LEU A 102 12.35 -20.32 0.09
CA LEU A 102 12.34 -19.06 0.87
C LEU A 102 11.15 -18.99 1.84
N GLY A 103 9.98 -19.49 1.42
CA GLY A 103 8.80 -19.58 2.28
C GLY A 103 9.01 -20.50 3.48
N ASP A 104 9.62 -21.66 3.27
CA ASP A 104 9.98 -22.62 4.34
C ASP A 104 11.01 -22.03 5.30
N GLU A 105 12.04 -21.39 4.76
CA GLU A 105 13.06 -20.73 5.57
C GLU A 105 12.47 -19.61 6.42
N ASN A 106 11.63 -18.76 5.83
CA ASN A 106 10.91 -17.71 6.56
C ASN A 106 10.02 -18.28 7.68
N ARG A 107 9.35 -19.42 7.45
CA ARG A 107 8.57 -20.11 8.51
C ARG A 107 9.47 -20.61 9.64
N ARG A 108 10.58 -21.29 9.31
CA ARG A 108 11.57 -21.77 10.30
C ARG A 108 12.16 -20.61 11.11
N GLN A 109 12.52 -19.50 10.45
CA GLN A 109 13.05 -18.32 11.12
C GLN A 109 12.02 -17.70 12.06
N ARG A 110 10.76 -17.57 11.63
CA ARG A 110 9.68 -17.07 12.51
C ARG A 110 9.47 -17.97 13.73
N GLN A 111 9.60 -19.28 13.58
CA GLN A 111 9.50 -20.21 14.71
C GLN A 111 10.67 -20.03 15.69
N ARG A 112 11.92 -19.98 15.21
CA ARG A 112 13.11 -19.73 16.05
C ARG A 112 13.00 -18.39 16.78
N ASN A 113 12.55 -17.34 16.08
CA ASN A 113 12.33 -16.04 16.68
C ASN A 113 11.31 -16.13 17.83
N ARG A 114 10.21 -16.89 17.67
CA ARG A 114 9.23 -17.11 18.75
C ARG A 114 9.83 -17.86 19.95
N GLU A 115 10.61 -18.90 19.72
CA GLU A 115 11.30 -19.66 20.78
C GLU A 115 12.29 -18.79 21.57
N GLN A 116 12.90 -17.80 20.92
CA GLN A 116 13.80 -16.82 21.53
C GLN A 116 13.06 -15.62 22.16
N GLY A 117 11.72 -15.59 22.13
CA GLY A 117 10.93 -14.46 22.61
C GLY A 117 10.98 -13.21 21.70
N LEU A 118 11.54 -13.33 20.50
CA LEU A 118 11.60 -12.27 19.48
C LEU A 118 10.31 -12.24 18.65
N PHE A 119 9.19 -11.94 19.29
CA PHE A 119 7.92 -11.74 18.60
C PHE A 119 7.26 -10.43 19.03
N ARG A 120 6.46 -9.84 18.13
CA ARG A 120 5.63 -8.70 18.48
C ARG A 120 4.44 -9.23 19.31
N PRO A 121 4.27 -8.79 20.57
CA PRO A 121 3.16 -9.22 21.41
C PRO A 121 1.81 -8.82 20.83
#